data_AF-I2GYE7-F1
#
_entry.id   AF-I2GYE7-F1
#
_cell.length_a   1.000
_cell.length_b   1.000
_cell.length_c   1.000
_cell.angle_alpha   90.00
_cell.angle_beta   90.00
_cell.angle_gamma   90.00
#
_symmetry.space_group_name_H-M   'P 1'
#
loop_
_entity.id
_entity.type
_entity.pdbx_description
1 polymer ?
#
loop_
_entity_poly.entity_id
_entity_poly.type
_entity_poly.pdbx_seq_one_letter_code
_entity_poly.pdbx_strand_id
1 'polypeptide(L)'
;MDSSTKEFAGFLLILFIFVRIYRYQKNKKDVELKNNDRLESSRELEYLKQDIKQINTASNGGKNEPIKSALSSGSKDKEKPKKSVSIQEAPLKKKKVFKRKVTQDMIEVVQTLAPSLSVAQIRYSLKQTGSVETTVEDFLSGKEMFDPTKDKKVEKKDLQEKNIEKDKNTTKTAEKKNSFYFFSNCMLLFFAFFIFHIHMHHKYVNKYPICHLIIHIT
;
A
#
# COMPACT_ATOMS: atom_id res chain seq x y z
N MET A 1 51.05 -23.77 7.00
CA MET A 1 49.91 -22.90 6.61
C MET A 1 50.48 -21.54 6.33
N ASP A 2 50.44 -21.14 5.07
CA ASP A 2 51.17 -19.96 4.58
C ASP A 2 50.59 -18.69 5.18
N SER A 3 51.43 -17.66 5.35
CA SER A 3 51.00 -16.36 5.91
C SER A 3 49.82 -15.77 5.13
N SER A 4 49.77 -15.98 3.81
CA SER A 4 48.66 -15.57 2.95
C SER A 4 47.32 -16.25 3.31
N THR A 5 47.36 -17.51 3.76
CA THR A 5 46.16 -18.27 4.13
C THR A 5 45.56 -17.74 5.43
N LYS A 6 46.42 -17.31 6.38
CA LYS A 6 45.98 -16.71 7.66
C LYS A 6 45.30 -15.36 7.44
N GLU A 7 45.85 -14.54 6.55
CA GLU A 7 45.24 -13.23 6.23
C GLU A 7 43.88 -13.40 5.55
N PHE A 8 43.78 -14.30 4.57
CA PHE A 8 42.51 -14.56 3.88
C PHE A 8 41.43 -15.08 4.83
N ALA A 9 41.78 -15.98 5.75
CA ALA A 9 40.86 -16.48 6.77
C ALA A 9 40.37 -15.36 7.71
N GLY A 10 41.25 -14.42 8.07
CA GLY A 10 40.88 -13.24 8.85
C GLY A 10 39.85 -12.35 8.14
N PHE A 11 40.06 -12.06 6.85
CA PHE A 11 39.11 -11.29 6.06
C PHE A 11 37.73 -11.96 5.95
N LEU A 12 37.69 -13.28 5.74
CA LEU A 12 36.43 -14.02 5.69
C LEU A 12 35.66 -13.97 7.02
N LEU A 13 36.37 -14.02 8.15
CA LEU A 13 35.75 -13.96 9.47
C LEU A 13 35.17 -12.56 9.74
N ILE A 14 35.87 -11.50 9.35
CA ILE A 14 35.39 -10.11 9.43
C ILE A 14 34.16 -9.92 8.53
N LEU A 15 34.22 -10.39 7.28
CA LEU A 15 33.10 -10.32 6.34
C LEU A 15 31.87 -11.06 6.88
N PHE A 16 32.07 -12.24 7.47
CA PHE A 16 31.00 -13.03 8.07
C PHE A 16 30.33 -12.29 9.23
N ILE A 17 31.10 -11.68 10.13
CA ILE A 17 30.57 -10.86 11.23
C ILE A 17 29.77 -9.67 10.67
N PHE A 18 30.31 -8.98 9.65
CA PHE A 18 29.61 -7.88 9.00
C PHE A 18 28.28 -8.29 8.39
N VAL A 19 28.24 -9.39 7.63
CA VAL A 19 27.00 -9.95 7.07
C VAL A 19 26.01 -10.28 8.17
N ARG A 20 26.47 -10.85 9.28
CA ARG A 20 25.60 -11.21 10.40
C ARG A 20 25.00 -9.98 11.09
N ILE A 21 25.81 -8.96 11.38
CA ILE A 21 25.35 -7.67 11.94
C ILE A 21 24.39 -6.98 10.98
N TYR A 22 24.69 -7.02 9.68
CA TYR A 22 23.84 -6.40 8.67
C TYR A 22 22.45 -7.06 8.59
N ARG A 23 22.39 -8.40 8.62
CA ARG A 23 21.11 -9.13 8.66
C ARG A 23 20.33 -8.85 9.95
N TYR A 24 21.03 -8.75 11.08
CA TYR A 24 20.40 -8.41 12.36
C TYR A 24 19.73 -7.03 12.33
N GLN A 25 20.42 -6.02 11.80
CA GLN A 25 19.87 -4.66 11.70
C GLN A 25 18.67 -4.57 10.76
N LYS A 26 18.65 -5.37 9.69
CA LYS A 26 17.51 -5.41 8.76
C LYS A 26 16.23 -5.85 9.45
N ASN A 27 16.30 -6.94 10.23
CA ASN A 27 15.12 -7.49 10.91
C ASN A 27 14.54 -6.54 11.99
N LYS A 28 15.37 -5.71 12.62
CA LYS A 28 14.91 -4.75 13.64
C LYS A 28 13.98 -3.69 13.04
N LYS A 29 14.27 -3.20 11.83
CA LYS A 29 13.48 -2.16 11.16
C LYS A 29 12.09 -2.64 10.75
N ASP A 30 11.99 -3.91 10.34
CA ASP A 30 10.72 -4.51 9.92
C ASP A 30 9.73 -4.64 11.11
N VAL A 31 10.26 -4.87 12.32
CA VAL A 31 9.46 -4.94 13.55
C VAL A 31 8.98 -3.56 13.99
N GLU A 32 9.82 -2.54 13.88
CA GLU A 32 9.50 -1.17 14.29
C GLU A 32 8.45 -0.52 13.36
N LEU A 33 8.53 -0.77 12.05
CA LEU A 33 7.54 -0.30 11.08
C LEU A 33 6.13 -0.85 11.37
N LYS A 34 6.03 -2.14 11.73
CA LYS A 34 4.76 -2.80 12.03
C LYS A 34 4.08 -2.27 13.30
N ASN A 35 4.85 -1.77 14.25
CA ASN A 35 4.31 -1.19 15.48
C ASN A 35 3.75 0.23 15.26
N ASN A 36 4.36 1.01 14.37
CA ASN A 36 3.89 2.35 14.03
C ASN A 36 2.55 2.33 13.28
N ASP A 37 2.37 1.41 12.32
CA ASP A 37 1.09 1.24 11.60
C ASP A 37 -0.07 0.92 12.56
N ARG A 38 0.21 0.16 13.63
CA ARG A 38 -0.78 -0.21 14.65
C ARG A 38 -1.14 0.95 15.58
N LEU A 39 -0.18 1.83 15.87
CA LEU A 39 -0.39 3.02 16.70
C LEU A 39 -1.24 4.06 15.95
N GLU A 40 -1.00 4.25 14.66
CA GLU A 40 -1.74 5.20 13.82
C GLU A 40 -3.20 4.75 13.63
N SER A 41 -3.43 3.46 13.37
CA SER A 41 -4.77 2.86 13.35
C SER A 41 -5.53 3.04 14.67
N SER A 42 -4.82 3.08 15.80
CA SER A 42 -5.44 3.27 17.12
C SER A 42 -5.87 4.73 17.35
N ARG A 43 -5.12 5.71 16.82
CA ARG A 43 -5.49 7.14 16.91
C ARG A 43 -6.68 7.47 16.02
N GLU A 44 -6.74 6.95 14.80
CA GLU A 44 -7.89 7.18 13.91
C GLU A 44 -9.21 6.70 14.53
N LEU A 45 -9.16 5.58 15.26
CA LEU A 45 -10.34 5.04 15.95
C LEU A 45 -10.78 5.90 17.14
N GLU A 46 -9.86 6.63 17.77
CA GLU A 46 -10.15 7.56 18.86
C GLU A 46 -10.85 8.84 18.34
N TYR A 47 -10.39 9.39 17.21
CA TYR A 47 -11.05 10.53 16.55
C TYR A 47 -12.48 10.20 16.11
N LEU A 48 -12.72 9.03 15.50
CA LEU A 48 -14.06 8.61 15.07
C LEU A 48 -15.04 8.42 16.24
N LYS A 49 -14.57 7.96 17.41
CA LYS A 49 -15.41 7.87 18.62
C LYS A 49 -15.87 9.23 19.11
N GLN A 50 -15.08 10.29 18.89
CA GLN A 50 -15.40 11.64 19.34
C GLN A 50 -16.50 12.28 18.49
N ASP A 51 -16.52 12.03 17.19
CA ASP A 51 -17.54 12.54 16.26
C ASP A 51 -18.92 11.88 16.49
N ILE A 52 -18.96 10.57 16.74
CA ILE A 52 -20.21 9.84 17.01
C ILE A 52 -20.91 10.36 18.28
N LYS A 53 -20.13 10.78 19.30
CA LYS A 53 -20.68 11.28 20.56
C LYS A 53 -21.41 12.62 20.38
N GLN A 54 -21.00 13.46 19.43
CA GLN A 54 -21.66 14.74 19.16
C GLN A 54 -23.00 14.55 18.43
N ILE A 55 -23.09 13.56 17.54
CA ILE A 55 -24.32 13.28 16.76
C ILE A 55 -25.47 12.82 17.67
N ASN A 56 -25.17 11.94 18.64
CA ASN A 56 -26.21 11.41 19.53
C ASN A 56 -26.72 12.42 20.57
N THR A 57 -25.99 13.51 20.80
CA THR A 57 -26.40 14.57 21.76
C THR A 57 -27.31 15.62 21.11
N ALA A 58 -27.26 15.77 19.77
CA ALA A 58 -28.08 16.74 19.03
C ALA A 58 -29.46 16.21 18.61
N SER A 59 -29.71 14.90 18.68
CA SER A 59 -30.93 14.28 18.15
C SER A 59 -32.08 14.11 19.16
N ASN A 60 -31.93 14.51 20.43
CA ASN A 60 -32.94 14.26 21.48
C ASN A 60 -33.92 15.43 21.71
N GLY A 61 -34.17 16.26 20.69
CA GLY A 61 -35.05 17.44 20.74
C GLY A 61 -36.27 17.38 19.82
N GLY A 62 -36.65 16.21 19.30
CA GLY A 62 -37.79 16.03 18.41
C GLY A 62 -39.04 15.59 19.16
N LYS A 63 -39.94 16.53 19.44
CA LYS A 63 -41.29 16.28 19.97
C LYS A 63 -42.08 15.37 19.03
N ASN A 64 -42.57 14.25 19.55
CA ASN A 64 -43.56 13.41 18.89
C ASN A 64 -44.94 14.10 18.97
N GLU A 65 -45.41 14.67 17.88
CA GLU A 65 -46.82 15.04 17.70
C GLU A 65 -47.54 13.96 16.86
N PRO A 66 -48.74 13.50 17.28
CA PRO A 66 -49.49 12.48 16.56
C PRO A 66 -50.26 13.08 15.38
N ILE A 67 -49.81 12.77 14.16
CA ILE A 67 -50.49 13.14 12.92
C ILE A 67 -51.78 12.33 12.79
N LYS A 68 -52.93 12.99 12.93
CA LYS A 68 -54.24 12.48 12.55
C LYS A 68 -54.38 12.53 11.03
N SER A 69 -54.45 11.37 10.40
CA SER A 69 -54.78 11.21 8.98
C SER A 69 -56.29 11.36 8.76
N ALA A 70 -56.71 12.54 8.30
CA ALA A 70 -58.04 12.75 7.73
C ALA A 70 -57.97 12.49 6.21
N LEU A 71 -58.69 11.45 5.81
CA LEU A 71 -59.01 11.06 4.44
C LEU A 71 -59.99 12.09 3.85
N SER A 72 -59.64 12.74 2.74
CA SER A 72 -60.56 13.56 1.95
C SER A 72 -60.34 13.33 0.46
N SER A 73 -61.45 13.03 -0.18
CA SER A 73 -61.72 12.64 -1.56
C SER A 73 -61.84 13.83 -2.53
N GLY A 74 -61.51 13.60 -3.80
CA GLY A 74 -62.41 13.96 -4.91
C GLY A 74 -62.01 15.07 -5.90
N SER A 75 -62.02 14.66 -7.18
CA SER A 75 -62.41 15.41 -8.40
C SER A 75 -61.46 16.48 -8.98
N LYS A 76 -60.87 16.20 -10.17
CA LYS A 76 -61.30 16.61 -11.53
C LYS A 76 -61.21 18.12 -11.79
N ASP A 77 -60.28 18.57 -12.65
CA ASP A 77 -60.54 18.86 -14.07
C ASP A 77 -59.31 19.49 -14.78
N LYS A 78 -59.29 19.31 -16.11
CA LYS A 78 -58.68 20.04 -17.26
C LYS A 78 -57.87 21.32 -16.92
N GLU A 79 -56.79 21.71 -17.59
CA GLU A 79 -56.62 21.93 -19.04
C GLU A 79 -55.17 22.41 -19.33
N LYS A 80 -54.66 22.14 -20.54
CA LYS A 80 -53.39 22.66 -21.10
C LYS A 80 -53.54 24.17 -21.39
N PRO A 81 -52.47 25.01 -21.39
CA PRO A 81 -51.62 25.08 -22.57
C PRO A 81 -50.13 25.45 -22.37
N LYS A 82 -49.39 25.11 -23.43
CA LYS A 82 -48.00 25.41 -23.82
C LYS A 82 -47.39 26.70 -23.24
N LYS A 83 -46.20 26.58 -22.64
CA LYS A 83 -45.18 27.64 -22.63
C LYS A 83 -43.85 27.04 -23.08
N SER A 84 -43.47 27.37 -24.31
CA SER A 84 -42.16 27.11 -24.90
C SER A 84 -41.10 27.85 -24.11
N VAL A 85 -40.41 27.13 -23.23
CA VAL A 85 -39.21 27.63 -22.54
C VAL A 85 -38.04 27.44 -23.51
N SER A 86 -37.49 28.55 -23.99
CA SER A 86 -36.23 28.57 -24.70
C SER A 86 -35.13 28.07 -23.77
N ILE A 87 -34.63 26.87 -24.05
CA ILE A 87 -33.46 26.33 -23.38
C ILE A 87 -32.27 27.09 -23.96
N GLN A 88 -31.86 28.15 -23.27
CA GLN A 88 -30.54 28.72 -23.44
C GLN A 88 -29.55 27.63 -23.02
N GLU A 89 -28.76 27.13 -23.97
CA GLU A 89 -27.66 26.20 -23.77
C GLU A 89 -26.60 26.85 -22.86
N ALA A 90 -26.82 26.77 -21.56
CA ALA A 90 -25.80 27.04 -20.58
C ALA A 90 -24.71 25.96 -20.74
N PRO A 91 -23.41 26.32 -20.78
CA PRO A 91 -22.33 25.35 -20.93
C PRO A 91 -22.42 24.35 -19.78
N LEU A 92 -22.73 23.10 -20.12
CA LEU A 92 -22.79 21.96 -19.21
C LEU A 92 -21.44 21.84 -18.49
N LYS A 93 -21.34 22.45 -17.31
CA LYS A 93 -20.23 22.22 -16.38
C LYS A 93 -20.20 20.72 -16.14
N LYS A 94 -19.23 20.02 -16.76
CA LYS A 94 -19.01 18.58 -16.60
C LYS A 94 -18.98 18.28 -15.11
N LYS A 95 -20.08 17.75 -14.57
CA LYS A 95 -20.17 17.29 -13.19
C LYS A 95 -19.09 16.24 -13.05
N LYS A 96 -18.02 16.54 -12.31
CA LYS A 96 -17.01 15.55 -11.95
C LYS A 96 -17.75 14.45 -11.19
N VAL A 97 -17.98 13.31 -11.85
CA VAL A 97 -18.59 12.14 -11.23
C VAL A 97 -17.60 11.67 -10.17
N PHE A 98 -17.88 12.00 -8.92
CA PHE A 98 -17.09 11.55 -7.79
C PHE A 98 -17.32 10.05 -7.66
N LYS A 99 -16.37 9.25 -8.15
CA LYS A 99 -16.42 7.79 -8.04
C LYS A 99 -16.42 7.46 -6.55
N ARG A 100 -17.54 6.93 -6.04
CA ARG A 100 -17.66 6.51 -4.64
C ARG A 100 -16.56 5.49 -4.32
N LYS A 101 -15.97 5.60 -3.13
CA LYS A 101 -15.06 4.57 -2.65
C LYS A 101 -15.88 3.31 -2.40
N VAL A 102 -15.45 2.20 -2.98
CA VAL A 102 -16.05 0.88 -2.73
C VAL A 102 -15.65 0.44 -1.32
N THR A 103 -16.64 0.24 -0.44
CA THR A 103 -16.42 -0.27 0.91
C THR A 103 -16.41 -1.80 0.92
N GLN A 104 -15.87 -2.37 1.99
CA GLN A 104 -15.81 -3.82 2.17
C GLN A 104 -17.23 -4.42 2.30
N ASP A 105 -18.11 -3.74 3.01
CA ASP A 105 -19.51 -4.15 3.20
C ASP A 105 -20.27 -4.29 1.87
N MET A 106 -20.04 -3.36 0.93
CA MET A 106 -20.64 -3.44 -0.42
C MET A 106 -20.20 -4.71 -1.15
N ILE A 107 -18.95 -5.14 -0.97
CA ILE A 107 -18.43 -6.36 -1.59
C ILE A 107 -19.06 -7.59 -0.95
N GLU A 108 -19.16 -7.61 0.38
CA GLU A 108 -19.71 -8.74 1.14
C GLU A 108 -21.18 -8.99 0.81
N VAL A 109 -22.00 -7.94 0.71
CA VAL A 109 -23.41 -8.07 0.31
C VAL A 109 -23.55 -8.60 -1.11
N VAL A 110 -22.71 -8.16 -2.06
CA VAL A 110 -22.74 -8.73 -3.43
C VAL A 110 -22.26 -10.18 -3.41
N GLN A 111 -21.24 -10.51 -2.63
CA GLN A 111 -20.67 -11.86 -2.58
C GLN A 111 -21.65 -12.89 -2.01
N THR A 112 -22.50 -12.50 -1.05
CA THR A 112 -23.55 -13.39 -0.51
C THR A 112 -24.65 -13.67 -1.53
N LEU A 113 -25.00 -12.68 -2.36
CA LEU A 113 -26.00 -12.81 -3.41
C LEU A 113 -25.47 -13.47 -4.70
N ALA A 114 -24.19 -13.28 -4.99
CA ALA A 114 -23.51 -13.74 -6.20
C ALA A 114 -22.20 -14.48 -5.86
N PRO A 115 -22.27 -15.68 -5.25
CA PRO A 115 -21.09 -16.39 -4.77
C PRO A 115 -20.13 -16.85 -5.89
N SER A 116 -20.61 -16.92 -7.13
CA SER A 116 -19.80 -17.27 -8.30
C SER A 116 -18.91 -16.13 -8.79
N LEU A 117 -19.16 -14.88 -8.37
CA LEU A 117 -18.31 -13.75 -8.71
C LEU A 117 -17.09 -13.69 -7.79
N SER A 118 -15.93 -13.37 -8.38
CA SER A 118 -14.74 -13.09 -7.59
C SER A 118 -14.80 -11.70 -6.96
N VAL A 119 -14.18 -11.55 -5.80
CA VAL A 119 -14.02 -10.25 -5.12
C VAL A 119 -13.43 -9.17 -6.05
N ALA A 120 -12.51 -9.55 -6.94
CA ALA A 120 -11.90 -8.61 -7.88
C ALA A 120 -12.89 -8.09 -8.92
N GLN A 121 -13.75 -8.97 -9.46
CA GLN A 121 -14.84 -8.61 -10.37
C GLN A 121 -15.87 -7.73 -9.66
N ILE A 122 -16.33 -8.14 -8.46
CA ILE A 122 -17.31 -7.39 -7.66
C ILE A 122 -16.78 -5.97 -7.40
N ARG A 123 -15.53 -5.85 -6.94
CA ARG A 123 -14.90 -4.56 -6.67
C ARG A 123 -14.79 -3.69 -7.91
N TYR A 124 -14.53 -4.29 -9.08
CA TYR A 124 -14.47 -3.57 -10.34
C TYR A 124 -15.85 -3.05 -10.74
N SER A 125 -16.87 -3.91 -10.72
CA SER A 125 -18.24 -3.55 -11.08
C SER A 125 -18.80 -2.47 -10.15
N LEU A 126 -18.61 -2.61 -8.83
CA LEU A 126 -18.99 -1.59 -7.84
C LEU A 126 -18.28 -0.25 -8.04
N LYS A 127 -17.05 -0.25 -8.59
CA LYS A 127 -16.33 0.98 -8.92
C LYS A 127 -16.89 1.68 -10.16
N GLN A 128 -17.57 0.94 -11.04
CA GLN A 128 -18.23 1.49 -12.23
C GLN A 128 -19.66 1.93 -11.91
N THR A 129 -20.45 1.07 -11.26
CA THR A 129 -21.87 1.31 -10.93
C THR A 129 -22.04 2.20 -9.71
N GLY A 130 -21.18 2.05 -8.69
CA GLY A 130 -21.29 2.77 -7.42
C GLY A 130 -22.47 2.35 -6.54
N SER A 131 -23.13 1.24 -6.85
CA SER A 131 -24.30 0.69 -6.14
C SER A 131 -24.26 -0.84 -6.15
N VAL A 132 -24.66 -1.42 -5.02
CA VAL A 132 -24.76 -2.88 -4.84
C VAL A 132 -25.91 -3.42 -5.67
N GLU A 133 -27.05 -2.75 -5.62
CA GLU A 133 -28.30 -3.11 -6.28
C GLU A 133 -28.10 -3.26 -7.79
N THR A 134 -27.53 -2.22 -8.43
CA THR A 134 -27.24 -2.25 -9.87
C THR A 134 -26.23 -3.35 -10.24
N THR A 135 -25.25 -3.62 -9.36
CA THR A 135 -24.25 -4.66 -9.61
C THR A 135 -24.86 -6.05 -9.55
N VAL A 136 -25.79 -6.27 -8.62
CA VAL A 136 -26.53 -7.53 -8.49
C VAL A 136 -27.51 -7.71 -9.65
N GLU A 137 -28.21 -6.65 -10.05
CA GLU A 137 -29.10 -6.66 -11.21
C GLU A 137 -28.35 -7.00 -12.50
N ASP A 138 -27.19 -6.39 -12.73
CA ASP A 138 -26.31 -6.70 -13.86
C ASP A 138 -25.90 -8.19 -13.85
N PHE A 139 -25.54 -8.72 -12.67
CA PHE A 139 -25.16 -10.13 -12.53
C PHE A 139 -26.34 -11.08 -12.82
N LEU A 140 -27.51 -10.83 -12.23
CA LEU A 140 -28.71 -11.65 -12.43
C LEU A 140 -29.25 -11.57 -13.86
N SER A 141 -29.03 -10.45 -14.53
CA SER A 141 -29.35 -10.27 -15.96
C SER A 141 -28.39 -11.04 -16.88
N GLY A 142 -27.37 -11.70 -16.34
CA GLY A 142 -26.38 -12.46 -17.11
C GLY A 142 -25.35 -11.58 -17.83
N LYS A 143 -25.20 -10.31 -17.42
CA LYS A 143 -24.19 -9.41 -17.99
C LYS A 143 -22.80 -9.89 -17.63
N GLU A 144 -21.89 -9.89 -18.61
CA GLU A 144 -20.52 -10.32 -18.38
C GLU A 144 -19.78 -9.33 -17.47
N MET A 145 -19.26 -9.84 -16.35
CA MET A 145 -18.50 -9.05 -15.38
C MET A 145 -16.99 -9.16 -15.66
N PHE A 146 -16.38 -8.03 -16.01
CA PHE A 146 -14.95 -7.94 -16.31
C PHE A 146 -14.08 -8.35 -15.12
N ASP A 147 -13.11 -9.23 -15.36
CA ASP A 147 -12.14 -9.70 -14.36
C ASP A 147 -10.75 -9.08 -14.60
N PRO A 148 -10.32 -8.11 -13.79
CA PRO A 148 -9.02 -7.45 -13.96
C PRO A 148 -7.82 -8.34 -13.59
N THR A 149 -8.05 -9.58 -13.13
CA THR A 149 -6.98 -10.51 -12.75
C THR A 149 -6.59 -11.48 -13.85
N LYS A 150 -7.46 -11.73 -14.84
CA LYS A 150 -7.17 -12.62 -15.98
C LYS A 150 -6.02 -12.11 -16.84
N ASP A 151 -5.98 -10.80 -17.08
CA ASP A 151 -4.92 -10.17 -17.87
C ASP A 151 -3.54 -10.27 -17.21
N LYS A 152 -3.49 -10.37 -15.88
CA LYS A 152 -2.23 -10.47 -15.11
C LYS A 152 -1.68 -11.89 -15.03
N LYS A 153 -2.45 -12.90 -15.45
CA LYS A 153 -2.07 -14.32 -15.35
C LYS A 153 -1.34 -14.83 -16.60
N VAL A 154 -1.44 -14.13 -17.72
CA VAL A 154 -0.79 -14.53 -18.99
C VAL A 154 0.71 -14.23 -18.96
N GLU A 155 1.14 -13.12 -18.34
CA GLU A 155 2.56 -12.72 -18.29
C GLU A 155 3.40 -13.49 -17.23
N LYS A 156 2.79 -14.40 -16.45
CA LYS A 156 3.47 -15.10 -15.35
C LYS A 156 3.66 -16.60 -15.55
N LYS A 157 3.21 -17.17 -16.67
CA LYS A 157 3.38 -18.60 -16.93
C LYS A 157 4.80 -18.99 -17.36
N ASP A 158 5.58 -18.09 -17.94
CA ASP A 158 6.94 -18.42 -18.42
C ASP A 158 8.03 -18.33 -17.34
N LEU A 159 7.69 -17.96 -16.10
CA LEU A 159 8.65 -17.82 -14.99
C LEU A 159 8.37 -18.73 -13.79
N GLN A 160 7.38 -19.62 -13.86
CA GLN A 160 6.85 -20.35 -12.69
C GLN A 160 7.17 -21.85 -12.60
N GLU A 161 8.16 -22.38 -13.32
CA GLU A 161 8.58 -23.80 -13.15
C GLU A 161 9.76 -24.01 -12.18
N LYS A 162 10.28 -22.98 -11.50
CA LYS A 162 11.45 -23.14 -10.61
C LYS A 162 11.29 -22.77 -9.14
N ASN A 163 10.12 -22.35 -8.68
CA ASN A 163 9.95 -21.91 -7.28
C ASN A 163 8.60 -22.33 -6.69
N ILE A 164 8.33 -23.63 -6.66
CA ILE A 164 7.35 -24.20 -5.73
C ILE A 164 8.16 -24.74 -4.56
N GLU A 165 8.47 -23.88 -3.59
CA GLU A 165 8.57 -24.20 -2.15
C GLU A 165 9.17 -22.99 -1.41
N LYS A 166 8.33 -21.96 -1.20
CA LYS A 166 8.29 -21.18 0.05
C LYS A 166 7.27 -20.07 -0.05
N ASP A 167 6.21 -20.29 0.72
CA ASP A 167 5.54 -19.33 1.60
C ASP A 167 5.34 -17.88 1.11
N LYS A 168 4.05 -17.53 1.02
CA LYS A 168 3.41 -16.40 1.71
C LYS A 168 4.41 -15.24 1.96
N ASN A 169 4.36 -14.12 1.25
CA ASN A 169 3.53 -12.97 1.62
C ASN A 169 3.64 -11.87 0.55
N THR A 170 2.47 -11.39 0.14
CA THR A 170 2.11 -10.13 -0.51
C THR A 170 3.01 -8.90 -0.27
N THR A 171 3.35 -8.25 -1.40
CA THR A 171 3.33 -6.79 -1.67
C THR A 171 3.96 -5.80 -0.69
N LYS A 172 4.92 -5.00 -1.20
CA LYS A 172 4.82 -3.53 -1.33
C LYS A 172 6.04 -3.00 -2.11
N THR A 173 5.90 -2.94 -3.44
CA THR A 173 6.79 -2.21 -4.34
C THR A 173 6.24 -0.80 -4.52
N ALA A 174 6.52 0.11 -3.59
CA ALA A 174 6.29 1.55 -3.80
C ALA A 174 6.99 2.44 -2.76
N GLU A 175 8.24 2.18 -2.36
CA GLU A 175 9.03 3.20 -1.64
C GLU A 175 10.55 3.01 -1.73
N LYS A 176 11.04 2.43 -2.83
CA LYS A 176 12.46 2.04 -2.98
C LYS A 176 13.40 3.17 -3.44
N LYS A 177 12.94 4.42 -3.54
CA LYS A 177 13.77 5.51 -4.10
C LYS A 177 14.64 6.23 -3.05
N ASN A 178 14.29 6.22 -1.76
CA ASN A 178 15.09 6.90 -0.73
C ASN A 178 16.14 6.02 -0.03
N SER A 179 15.99 4.68 -0.08
CA SER A 179 16.98 3.76 0.50
C SER A 179 18.25 3.61 -0.34
N PHE A 180 18.22 3.99 -1.62
CA PHE A 180 19.36 3.83 -2.52
C PHE A 180 20.47 4.88 -2.27
N TYR A 181 20.08 6.12 -1.94
CA TYR A 181 21.03 7.20 -1.62
C TYR A 181 21.79 6.97 -0.31
N PHE A 182 21.16 6.31 0.68
CA PHE A 182 21.83 6.02 1.96
C PHE A 182 22.90 4.93 1.83
N PHE A 183 22.73 3.99 0.90
CA PHE A 183 23.72 2.93 0.65
C PHE A 183 24.94 3.43 -0.14
N SER A 184 24.71 4.35 -1.09
CA SER A 184 25.77 4.96 -1.89
C SER A 184 26.73 5.80 -1.03
N ASN A 185 26.19 6.64 -0.13
CA ASN A 185 27.01 7.50 0.72
C ASN A 185 27.82 6.71 1.75
N CYS A 186 27.31 5.59 2.24
CA CYS A 186 28.05 4.73 3.17
C CYS A 186 29.21 4.01 2.46
N MET A 187 28.99 3.49 1.25
CA MET A 187 30.07 2.89 0.44
C MET A 187 31.14 3.91 0.05
N LEU A 188 30.77 5.16 -0.25
CA LEU A 188 31.73 6.22 -0.53
C LEU A 188 32.64 6.54 0.66
N LEU A 189 32.10 6.54 1.88
CA LEU A 189 32.88 6.74 3.10
C LEU A 189 33.84 5.57 3.36
N PHE A 190 33.42 4.33 3.12
CA PHE A 190 34.31 3.18 3.21
C PHE A 190 35.44 3.24 2.17
N PHE A 191 35.13 3.61 0.92
CA PHE A 191 36.15 3.79 -0.12
C PHE A 191 37.12 4.93 0.23
N ALA A 192 36.62 6.06 0.74
CA ALA A 192 37.48 7.16 1.17
C ALA A 192 38.41 6.73 2.32
N PHE A 193 37.90 5.97 3.29
CA PHE A 193 38.70 5.46 4.39
C PHE A 193 39.75 4.45 3.91
N PHE A 194 39.40 3.59 2.96
CA PHE A 194 40.32 2.61 2.36
C PHE A 194 41.45 3.29 1.58
N ILE A 195 41.12 4.28 0.74
CA ILE A 195 42.12 5.08 0.01
C ILE A 195 43.03 5.83 0.98
N PHE A 196 42.47 6.43 2.04
CA PHE A 196 43.25 7.10 3.09
C PHE A 196 44.21 6.12 3.78
N HIS A 197 43.75 4.91 4.09
CA HIS A 197 44.58 3.89 4.72
C HIS A 197 45.72 3.41 3.82
N ILE A 198 45.48 3.22 2.52
CA ILE A 198 46.53 2.88 1.54
C ILE A 198 47.55 4.02 1.46
N HIS A 199 47.09 5.27 1.39
CA HIS A 199 47.98 6.43 1.28
C HIS A 199 48.83 6.62 2.55
N MET A 200 48.25 6.42 3.73
CA MET A 200 48.98 6.43 5.01
C MET A 200 50.01 5.31 5.06
N HIS A 201 49.65 4.10 4.63
CA HIS A 201 50.57 2.97 4.60
C HIS A 201 51.76 3.25 3.67
N HIS A 202 51.51 3.78 2.47
CA HIS A 202 52.56 4.11 1.51
C HIS A 202 53.51 5.21 2.01
N LYS A 203 53.00 6.24 2.71
CA LYS A 203 53.85 7.30 3.29
C LYS A 203 54.68 6.82 4.48
N TYR A 204 54.16 5.91 5.29
CA TYR A 204 54.88 5.40 6.47
C TYR A 204 55.96 4.38 6.08
N VAL A 205 55.69 3.50 5.11
CA VAL A 205 56.65 2.48 4.66
C VAL A 205 57.90 3.12 4.04
N ASN A 206 57.76 4.25 3.35
CA ASN A 206 58.91 4.90 2.68
C ASN A 206 59.76 5.79 3.60
N LYS A 207 59.33 6.04 4.84
CA LYS A 207 60.05 6.94 5.76
C LYS A 207 60.94 6.20 6.76
N TYR A 208 60.73 4.89 6.98
CA TYR A 208 61.53 4.07 7.90
C TYR A 208 61.77 2.65 7.35
N PRO A 209 62.70 2.46 6.38
CA PRO A 209 62.99 1.13 5.83
C PRO A 209 63.68 0.19 6.84
N ILE A 210 64.13 0.68 8.00
CA ILE A 210 64.98 -0.07 8.94
C ILE A 210 64.14 -0.83 10.00
N CYS A 211 62.88 -0.46 10.22
CA CYS A 211 62.04 -1.09 11.25
C CYS A 211 61.48 -2.47 10.83
N HIS A 212 61.60 -2.85 9.56
CA HIS A 212 61.14 -4.15 9.06
C HIS A 212 62.10 -5.31 9.39
N LEU A 213 63.32 -5.02 9.86
CA LEU A 213 64.32 -6.04 10.21
C LEU A 213 64.10 -6.63 11.61
N ILE A 214 63.41 -5.93 12.51
CA ILE A 214 63.23 -6.40 13.90
C ILE A 214 61.99 -7.30 14.06
N ILE A 215 60.95 -7.11 13.23
CA ILE A 215 59.71 -7.91 13.33
C ILE A 215 59.86 -9.33 12.75
N HIS A 216 60.92 -9.61 12.00
CA HIS A 216 61.15 -10.93 11.40
C HIS A 216 62.10 -11.85 12.20
N ILE A 217 62.59 -11.40 13.37
CA ILE A 217 63.55 -12.15 14.21
C ILE A 217 62.95 -12.59 15.57
N THR A 218 61.70 -12.23 15.90
CA THR A 218 61.01 -12.67 17.13
C THR A 218 59.73 -13.40 16.80
#